data_AF-A0A4U5N0S6-F1
#
_entry.id   AF-A0A4U5N0S6-F1
#
_cell.length_a   1.000
_cell.length_b   1.000
_cell.length_c   1.000
_cell.angle_alpha   90.00
_cell.angle_beta   90.00
_cell.angle_gamma   90.00
#
_symmetry.space_group_name_H-M   'P 1'
#
loop_
_entity.id
_entity.type
_entity.pdbx_description
1 polymer ?
#
loop_
_entity_poly.entity_id
_entity_poly.type
_entity_poly.pdbx_seq_one_letter_code
_entity_poly.pdbx_strand_id
1 'polypeptide(L)'
;MDKNLVIVFCCFGLLEGGLAEEAVVTTTTALAGGAGATGGESMVATSTPPSICSDPKTGNLTHIATACEDSDMPLYCGLVNQTTTDKDRNPRCIKDTTFAKFCPHTCGMCCKLPNYSCKNVLPDDECESYKDYCQVPLYSQILAENCPATCGLCITSVNGCEDTLDYCDKMKPYCNSEGYEAYKKACPVTCGTCGSTGNTANEGSNGECKDALKNCISLYNNCREPQYLLFTTKNCRKTCGFC
;
A
#
# COMPACT_ATOMS: atom_id res chain seq x y z
N MET A 1 36.88 23.06 59.20
CA MET A 1 37.92 23.19 58.17
C MET A 1 37.24 23.47 56.83
N ASP A 2 37.25 24.75 56.47
CA ASP A 2 37.36 25.40 55.15
C ASP A 2 36.84 24.65 53.91
N LYS A 3 35.74 25.07 53.25
CA LYS A 3 35.55 26.22 52.34
C LYS A 3 36.50 26.23 51.13
N ASN A 4 35.96 25.98 49.93
CA ASN A 4 36.19 26.90 48.81
C ASN A 4 35.07 26.87 47.77
N LEU A 5 34.29 27.96 47.84
CA LEU A 5 33.35 28.51 46.90
C LEU A 5 34.13 29.52 46.04
N VAL A 6 34.02 29.47 44.72
CA VAL A 6 34.42 30.60 43.86
C VAL A 6 33.23 30.95 42.98
N ILE A 7 32.56 32.01 43.40
CA ILE A 7 31.71 32.88 42.59
C ILE A 7 32.62 34.01 42.10
N VAL A 8 32.59 34.32 40.80
CA VAL A 8 32.97 35.65 40.30
C VAL A 8 31.84 36.18 39.46
N PHE A 9 31.31 37.30 39.95
CA PHE A 9 30.26 38.15 39.40
C PHE A 9 30.90 39.35 38.68
N CYS A 10 30.04 40.08 37.94
CA CYS A 10 30.19 41.48 37.46
C CYS A 10 31.01 41.67 36.17
N CYS A 11 30.58 42.47 35.18
CA CYS A 11 29.74 43.67 35.16
C CYS A 11 29.00 43.76 33.79
N PHE A 12 27.70 44.09 33.77
CA PHE A 12 27.13 45.43 33.51
C PHE A 12 27.36 46.00 32.09
N GLY A 13 26.24 46.22 31.39
CA GLY A 13 26.19 46.96 30.12
C GLY A 13 24.77 47.06 29.56
N LEU A 14 23.96 47.94 30.18
CA LEU A 14 22.76 48.55 29.58
C LEU A 14 23.17 49.36 28.35
N LEU A 15 22.47 49.21 27.21
CA LEU A 15 22.10 50.37 26.37
C LEU A 15 20.93 50.06 25.42
N GLU A 16 20.12 51.10 25.26
CA GLU A 16 18.83 51.26 24.62
C GLU A 16 18.83 51.24 23.07
N GLY A 17 17.63 51.18 22.48
CA GLY A 17 17.30 51.51 21.08
C GLY A 17 16.47 50.38 20.45
N GLY A 18 15.16 50.50 20.20
CA GLY A 18 14.48 51.45 19.29
C GLY A 18 13.78 50.60 18.21
N LEU A 19 12.46 50.42 18.28
CA LEU A 19 11.41 51.05 17.44
C LEU A 19 11.19 50.44 16.03
N ALA A 20 9.90 50.23 15.74
CA ALA A 20 9.17 50.05 14.47
C ALA A 20 9.36 48.72 13.72
N GLU A 21 8.31 47.91 13.53
CA GLU A 21 7.29 47.99 12.45
C GLU A 21 7.94 47.91 11.06
N GLU A 22 7.51 47.03 10.15
CA GLU A 22 6.31 47.23 9.34
C GLU A 22 5.61 45.91 8.96
N ALA A 23 4.30 45.89 9.18
CA ALA A 23 3.36 45.06 8.45
C ALA A 23 3.01 45.78 7.15
N VAL A 24 3.14 45.13 5.98
CA VAL A 24 2.57 45.64 4.73
C VAL A 24 1.28 44.89 4.43
N VAL A 25 0.19 45.50 4.86
CA VAL A 25 -1.14 45.35 4.27
C VAL A 25 -1.20 46.26 3.05
N THR A 26 -1.53 45.70 1.88
CA THR A 26 -1.96 46.51 0.74
C THR A 26 -3.31 45.98 0.26
N THR A 27 -4.36 46.74 0.56
CA THR A 27 -5.70 46.64 -0.03
C THR A 27 -6.04 48.02 -0.58
N THR A 28 -6.43 48.10 -1.86
CA THR A 28 -7.21 49.18 -2.53
C THR A 28 -7.05 49.00 -4.05
N THR A 29 -8.01 49.12 -4.95
CA THR A 29 -9.48 49.37 -4.94
C THR A 29 -9.99 48.97 -6.34
N ALA A 30 -11.30 48.71 -6.45
CA ALA A 30 -12.02 48.44 -7.69
C ALA A 30 -12.15 49.64 -8.64
N LEU A 31 -12.27 49.37 -9.95
CA LEU A 31 -12.95 50.20 -10.96
C LEU A 31 -13.51 49.29 -12.06
N ALA A 32 -14.77 49.50 -12.42
CA ALA A 32 -15.53 48.76 -13.42
C ALA A 32 -15.39 49.37 -14.83
N GLY A 33 -15.50 48.54 -15.88
CA GLY A 33 -15.80 49.02 -17.24
C GLY A 33 -15.28 48.17 -18.41
N GLY A 34 -16.08 47.20 -18.86
CA GLY A 34 -16.44 46.95 -20.27
C GLY A 34 -15.42 46.52 -21.35
N ALA A 35 -15.78 45.40 -21.99
CA ALA A 35 -15.56 45.00 -23.40
C ALA A 35 -14.31 44.17 -23.79
N GLY A 36 -14.55 42.86 -23.93
CA GLY A 36 -14.21 42.06 -25.12
C GLY A 36 -12.74 41.80 -25.46
N ALA A 37 -12.27 40.58 -25.21
CA ALA A 37 -11.59 39.75 -26.22
C ALA A 37 -11.34 38.33 -25.67
N THR A 38 -11.56 37.38 -26.55
CA THR A 38 -11.31 35.94 -26.44
C THR A 38 -9.87 35.59 -26.06
N GLY A 39 -9.68 34.75 -25.06
CA GLY A 39 -8.40 34.11 -24.75
C GLY A 39 -8.63 32.96 -23.79
N GLY A 40 -8.62 31.73 -24.31
CA GLY A 40 -8.66 30.54 -23.48
C GLY A 40 -7.37 30.43 -22.67
N GLU A 41 -7.42 30.74 -21.39
CA GLU A 41 -6.36 30.41 -20.45
C GLU A 41 -6.38 28.89 -20.25
N SER A 42 -5.42 28.26 -20.92
CA SER A 42 -4.94 26.92 -20.68
C SER A 42 -4.66 26.75 -19.20
N MET A 43 -5.49 25.96 -18.51
CA MET A 43 -5.17 25.46 -17.19
C MET A 43 -3.84 24.71 -17.32
N VAL A 44 -2.78 25.33 -16.81
CA VAL A 44 -1.49 24.65 -16.60
C VAL A 44 -1.78 23.53 -15.61
N ALA A 45 -1.91 22.32 -16.14
CA ALA A 45 -1.94 21.11 -15.35
C ALA A 45 -0.65 21.09 -14.53
N THR A 46 -0.78 21.43 -13.25
CA THR A 46 0.24 21.10 -12.26
C THR A 46 0.33 19.59 -12.28
N SER A 47 1.35 19.06 -12.96
CA SER A 47 1.62 17.63 -12.97
C SER A 47 1.95 17.22 -11.55
N THR A 48 0.97 16.70 -10.82
CA THR A 48 1.20 16.08 -9.53
C THR A 48 2.30 15.03 -9.70
N PRO A 49 3.36 15.03 -8.87
CA PRO A 49 4.36 13.98 -8.94
C PRO A 49 3.69 12.60 -8.87
N PRO A 50 4.22 11.58 -9.57
CA PRO A 50 3.58 10.28 -9.65
C PRO A 50 3.40 9.69 -8.25
N SER A 51 2.16 9.33 -7.91
CA SER A 51 1.83 8.75 -6.61
C SER A 51 2.43 7.34 -6.47
N ILE A 52 3.09 7.05 -5.36
CA ILE A 52 3.74 5.76 -5.13
C ILE A 52 3.04 5.04 -3.98
N CYS A 53 2.28 3.99 -4.25
CA CYS A 53 1.50 3.29 -3.20
C CYS A 53 0.66 4.24 -2.33
N SER A 54 0.19 5.35 -2.90
CA SER A 54 -0.52 6.40 -2.19
C SER A 54 -1.76 6.81 -2.97
N ASP A 55 -2.75 7.34 -2.27
CA ASP A 55 -3.92 7.94 -2.91
C ASP A 55 -3.48 9.20 -3.69
N PRO A 56 -3.79 9.31 -5.00
CA PRO A 56 -3.32 10.42 -5.83
C PRO A 56 -3.87 11.81 -5.44
N LYS A 57 -4.97 11.87 -4.68
CA LYS A 57 -5.62 13.12 -4.27
C LYS A 57 -5.07 13.62 -2.94
N THR A 58 -4.90 12.71 -1.98
CA THR A 58 -4.46 13.04 -0.61
C THR A 58 -2.94 12.95 -0.45
N GLY A 59 -2.29 12.07 -1.21
CA GLY A 59 -0.87 11.72 -1.04
C GLY A 59 -0.59 10.81 0.15
N ASN A 60 -1.62 10.37 0.87
CA ASN A 60 -1.49 9.42 1.98
C ASN A 60 -1.26 8.01 1.44
N LEU A 61 -0.46 7.21 2.17
CA LEU A 61 -0.25 5.81 1.82
C LEU A 61 -1.57 5.03 1.78
N THR A 62 -1.70 4.10 0.83
CA THR A 62 -2.77 3.09 0.85
C THR A 62 -2.47 2.03 1.91
N HIS A 63 -3.49 1.27 2.33
CA HIS A 63 -3.30 0.15 3.26
C HIS A 63 -2.37 -0.93 2.68
N ILE A 64 -2.36 -1.09 1.35
CA ILE A 64 -1.45 -2.01 0.64
C ILE A 64 0.01 -1.56 0.77
N ALA A 65 0.29 -0.25 0.86
CA ALA A 65 1.65 0.30 0.95
C ALA A 65 2.43 -0.21 2.17
N THR A 66 1.71 -0.60 3.22
CA THR A 66 2.20 -1.08 4.52
C THR A 66 1.56 -2.44 4.87
N ALA A 67 1.12 -3.21 3.87
CA ALA A 67 0.50 -4.52 4.10
C ALA A 67 1.50 -5.67 4.30
N CYS A 68 2.75 -5.45 3.93
CA CYS A 68 3.85 -6.41 4.09
C CYS A 68 4.69 -6.09 5.31
N GLU A 69 5.62 -6.98 5.65
CA GLU A 69 6.61 -6.77 6.71
C GLU A 69 7.97 -6.38 6.13
N ASP A 70 8.76 -5.68 6.95
CA ASP A 70 10.19 -5.50 6.66
C ASP A 70 10.94 -6.82 6.89
N SER A 71 12.13 -6.93 6.28
CA SER A 71 13.05 -8.03 6.59
C SER A 71 13.60 -7.88 8.01
N ASP A 72 14.02 -8.98 8.63
CA ASP A 72 14.61 -9.06 9.98
C ASP A 72 16.01 -8.40 10.09
N MET A 73 16.13 -7.15 9.67
CA MET A 73 17.33 -6.32 9.75
C MET A 73 16.99 -4.96 10.41
N PRO A 74 16.70 -4.94 11.71
CA PRO A 74 16.18 -3.76 12.39
C PRO A 74 17.12 -2.54 12.32
N LEU A 75 18.44 -2.76 12.33
CA LEU A 75 19.42 -1.69 12.19
C LEU A 75 19.45 -1.07 10.79
N TYR A 76 19.07 -1.82 9.76
CA TYR A 76 19.10 -1.35 8.38
C TYR A 76 17.89 -0.47 8.08
N CYS A 77 16.69 -0.92 8.45
CA CYS A 77 15.46 -0.15 8.25
C CYS A 77 15.39 1.10 9.14
N GLY A 78 16.06 1.09 10.30
CA GLY A 78 16.22 2.28 11.15
C GLY A 78 17.05 3.43 10.53
N LEU A 79 17.67 3.23 9.36
CA LEU A 79 18.36 4.30 8.62
C LEU A 79 17.40 5.21 7.83
N VAL A 80 16.12 4.84 7.75
CA VAL A 80 15.05 5.62 7.13
C VAL A 80 13.88 5.72 8.10
N ASN A 81 13.11 6.80 7.99
CA ASN A 81 11.89 6.97 8.80
C ASN A 81 10.73 6.22 8.15
N GLN A 82 9.78 5.79 8.99
CA GLN A 82 8.51 5.24 8.49
C GLN A 82 7.78 6.29 7.66
N THR A 83 7.45 5.90 6.42
CA THR A 83 6.74 6.74 5.48
C THR A 83 5.24 6.70 5.79
N THR A 84 4.58 7.86 5.76
CA THR A 84 3.11 7.96 5.95
C THR A 84 2.40 8.60 4.75
N THR A 85 3.15 9.29 3.90
CA THR A 85 2.69 9.96 2.68
C THR A 85 3.77 9.90 1.59
N ASP A 86 3.46 10.33 0.37
CA ASP A 86 4.51 10.50 -0.65
C ASP A 86 5.47 11.66 -0.35
N LYS A 87 5.08 12.62 0.49
CA LYS A 87 5.86 13.84 0.77
C LYS A 87 6.96 13.62 1.82
N ASP A 88 6.71 12.78 2.81
CA ASP A 88 7.65 12.44 3.88
C ASP A 88 8.52 11.22 3.55
N ARG A 89 8.26 10.54 2.42
CA ARG A 89 9.03 9.38 1.98
C ARG A 89 10.51 9.72 1.85
N ASN A 90 11.34 8.97 2.57
CA ASN A 90 12.77 9.16 2.52
C ASN A 90 13.29 8.92 1.08
N PRO A 91 14.08 9.83 0.49
CA PRO A 91 14.63 9.66 -0.85
C PRO A 91 15.41 8.36 -1.07
N ARG A 92 15.98 7.77 0.00
CA ARG A 92 16.65 6.46 -0.06
C ARG A 92 15.69 5.33 -0.40
N CYS A 93 14.43 5.40 0.03
CA CYS A 93 13.40 4.41 -0.34
C CYS A 93 13.13 4.35 -1.85
N ILE A 94 13.42 5.45 -2.58
CA ILE A 94 13.21 5.54 -4.03
C ILE A 94 14.51 5.30 -4.80
N LYS A 95 15.62 5.91 -4.35
CA LYS A 95 16.90 5.89 -5.07
C LYS A 95 17.72 4.61 -4.83
N ASP A 96 17.60 4.03 -3.64
CA ASP A 96 18.33 2.83 -3.24
C ASP A 96 17.33 1.67 -3.16
N THR A 97 17.36 0.82 -4.18
CA THR A 97 16.45 -0.33 -4.32
C THR A 97 16.60 -1.34 -3.19
N THR A 98 17.69 -1.28 -2.42
CA THR A 98 17.92 -2.12 -1.24
C THR A 98 16.88 -1.81 -0.16
N PHE A 99 16.52 -0.55 0.06
CA PHE A 99 15.47 -0.18 1.03
C PHE A 99 14.08 -0.61 0.57
N ALA A 100 13.75 -0.42 -0.71
CA ALA A 100 12.48 -0.91 -1.24
C ALA A 100 12.36 -2.44 -1.19
N LYS A 101 13.48 -3.16 -1.18
CA LYS A 101 13.52 -4.63 -1.10
C LYS A 101 13.46 -5.16 0.33
N PHE A 102 14.25 -4.59 1.25
CA PHE A 102 14.42 -5.11 2.61
C PHE A 102 13.60 -4.35 3.66
N CYS A 103 13.23 -3.10 3.38
CA CYS A 103 12.42 -2.26 4.24
C CYS A 103 11.13 -1.75 3.55
N PRO A 104 10.38 -2.62 2.83
CA PRO A 104 9.22 -2.21 2.07
C PRO A 104 8.08 -1.65 2.94
N HIS A 105 7.88 -2.13 4.17
CA HIS A 105 6.88 -1.60 5.09
C HIS A 105 7.28 -0.20 5.57
N THR A 106 8.49 -0.04 6.11
CA THR A 106 8.99 1.27 6.57
C THR A 106 8.99 2.29 5.44
N CYS A 107 9.34 1.87 4.22
CA CYS A 107 9.34 2.75 3.06
C CYS A 107 7.96 3.01 2.44
N GLY A 108 6.89 2.33 2.89
CA GLY A 108 5.56 2.43 2.28
C GLY A 108 5.53 1.93 0.84
N MET A 109 6.30 0.88 0.52
CA MET A 109 6.58 0.38 -0.83
C MET A 109 6.05 -1.04 -1.06
N CYS A 110 5.28 -1.61 -0.14
CA CYS A 110 4.78 -2.98 -0.27
C CYS A 110 4.04 -3.20 -1.60
N CYS A 111 3.29 -2.22 -2.12
CA CYS A 111 2.58 -2.34 -3.41
C CYS A 111 3.49 -2.56 -4.64
N LYS A 112 4.81 -2.39 -4.49
CA LYS A 112 5.81 -2.68 -5.54
C LYS A 112 6.36 -4.10 -5.47
N LEU A 113 6.09 -4.82 -4.38
CA LEU A 113 6.48 -6.22 -4.25
C LEU A 113 5.59 -7.10 -5.13
N PRO A 114 6.12 -8.15 -5.76
CA PRO A 114 5.34 -9.01 -6.65
C PRO A 114 4.09 -9.64 -5.99
N ASN A 115 4.14 -9.89 -4.69
CA ASN A 115 3.02 -10.39 -3.89
C ASN A 115 1.88 -9.38 -3.70
N TYR A 116 2.10 -8.09 -3.91
CA TYR A 116 1.16 -7.01 -3.63
C TYR A 116 0.90 -6.11 -4.85
N SER A 117 1.57 -6.36 -5.99
CA SER A 117 1.58 -5.48 -7.16
C SER A 117 0.45 -5.74 -8.17
N CYS A 118 -0.62 -6.39 -7.75
CA CYS A 118 -1.83 -6.62 -8.55
C CYS A 118 -2.98 -5.73 -8.06
N LYS A 119 -4.18 -5.90 -8.64
CA LYS A 119 -5.37 -5.16 -8.26
C LYS A 119 -6.32 -6.07 -7.47
N ASN A 120 -6.98 -5.52 -6.47
CA ASN A 120 -8.14 -6.16 -5.85
C ASN A 120 -9.34 -6.15 -6.80
N VAL A 121 -10.19 -7.17 -6.69
CA VAL A 121 -11.51 -7.21 -7.37
C VAL A 121 -12.46 -6.28 -6.62
N LEU A 122 -12.51 -6.44 -5.29
CA LEU A 122 -13.26 -5.56 -4.42
C LEU A 122 -12.57 -4.18 -4.27
N PRO A 123 -13.34 -3.15 -3.88
CA PRO A 123 -12.79 -1.86 -3.48
C PRO A 123 -11.74 -2.00 -2.36
N ASP A 124 -10.71 -1.15 -2.42
CA ASP A 124 -9.59 -1.20 -1.47
C ASP A 124 -10.02 -0.99 -0.01
N ASP A 125 -11.01 -0.14 0.24
CA ASP A 125 -11.60 0.11 1.57
C ASP A 125 -12.31 -1.13 2.13
N GLU A 126 -12.94 -1.93 1.28
CA GLU A 126 -13.55 -3.20 1.70
C GLU A 126 -12.47 -4.24 1.99
N CYS A 127 -11.46 -4.35 1.12
CA CYS A 127 -10.36 -5.28 1.36
C CYS A 127 -9.55 -4.96 2.62
N GLU A 128 -9.41 -3.68 2.98
CA GLU A 128 -8.76 -3.26 4.22
C GLU A 128 -9.42 -3.89 5.45
N SER A 129 -10.76 -3.97 5.47
CA SER A 129 -11.51 -4.62 6.55
C SER A 129 -11.25 -6.12 6.68
N TYR A 130 -10.71 -6.75 5.62
CA TYR A 130 -10.37 -8.17 5.57
C TYR A 130 -8.90 -8.48 5.83
N LYS A 131 -8.05 -7.48 6.07
CA LYS A 131 -6.58 -7.66 6.20
C LYS A 131 -6.20 -8.74 7.21
N ASP A 132 -6.84 -8.76 8.38
CA ASP A 132 -6.55 -9.73 9.45
C ASP A 132 -7.01 -11.17 9.10
N TYR A 133 -7.90 -11.32 8.12
CA TYR A 133 -8.44 -12.60 7.68
C TYR A 133 -7.61 -13.24 6.57
N CYS A 134 -6.65 -12.51 5.98
CA CYS A 134 -5.76 -13.03 4.95
C CYS A 134 -4.98 -14.28 5.39
N GLN A 135 -4.66 -14.38 6.68
CA GLN A 135 -3.92 -15.51 7.27
C GLN A 135 -4.83 -16.62 7.80
N VAL A 136 -6.16 -16.42 7.79
CA VAL A 136 -7.11 -17.42 8.27
C VAL A 136 -7.39 -18.42 7.16
N PRO A 137 -7.09 -19.73 7.33
CA PRO A 137 -7.22 -20.72 6.25
C PRO A 137 -8.62 -20.82 5.62
N LEU A 138 -9.66 -20.51 6.41
CA LEU A 138 -11.05 -20.50 5.93
C LEU A 138 -11.33 -19.40 4.90
N TYR A 139 -10.61 -18.28 4.97
CA TYR A 139 -10.85 -17.09 4.15
C TYR A 139 -9.74 -16.83 3.13
N SER A 140 -8.54 -17.38 3.33
CA SER A 140 -7.36 -17.13 2.49
C SER A 140 -7.63 -17.38 1.01
N GLN A 141 -8.34 -18.46 0.66
CA GLN A 141 -8.66 -18.76 -0.74
C GLN A 141 -9.58 -17.70 -1.36
N ILE A 142 -10.64 -17.30 -0.66
CA ILE A 142 -11.58 -16.28 -1.15
C ILE A 142 -10.90 -14.92 -1.26
N LEU A 143 -10.07 -14.57 -0.28
CA LEU A 143 -9.35 -13.30 -0.28
C LEU A 143 -8.19 -13.29 -1.28
N ALA A 144 -7.63 -14.44 -1.66
CA ALA A 144 -6.74 -14.54 -2.79
C ALA A 144 -7.45 -14.11 -4.08
N GLU A 145 -8.69 -14.54 -4.30
CA GLU A 145 -9.43 -14.16 -5.52
C GLU A 145 -9.88 -12.69 -5.50
N ASN A 146 -10.34 -12.20 -4.34
CA ASN A 146 -11.04 -10.92 -4.28
C ASN A 146 -10.19 -9.74 -3.78
N CYS A 147 -9.23 -10.02 -2.89
CA CYS A 147 -8.34 -9.05 -2.26
C CYS A 147 -6.84 -9.43 -2.34
N PRO A 148 -6.33 -9.92 -3.48
CA PRO A 148 -4.97 -10.45 -3.58
C PRO A 148 -3.89 -9.43 -3.22
N ALA A 149 -4.06 -8.16 -3.60
CA ALA A 149 -3.08 -7.13 -3.32
C ALA A 149 -3.03 -6.79 -1.84
N THR A 150 -4.18 -6.79 -1.16
CA THR A 150 -4.25 -6.56 0.29
C THR A 150 -3.63 -7.70 1.08
N CYS A 151 -3.85 -8.93 0.63
CA CYS A 151 -3.36 -10.12 1.34
C CYS A 151 -1.94 -10.55 0.98
N GLY A 152 -1.27 -9.88 0.03
CA GLY A 152 0.04 -10.32 -0.43
C GLY A 152 -0.02 -11.61 -1.27
N LEU A 153 -1.13 -11.86 -1.93
CA LEU A 153 -1.46 -13.08 -2.67
C LEU A 153 -1.48 -12.86 -4.19
N CYS A 154 -0.93 -11.75 -4.69
CA CYS A 154 -0.88 -11.50 -6.14
C CYS A 154 -0.15 -12.59 -6.93
N ILE A 155 0.86 -13.23 -6.37
CA ILE A 155 1.59 -14.31 -7.05
C ILE A 155 0.73 -15.60 -7.11
N THR A 156 -0.02 -15.90 -6.05
CA THR A 156 -0.93 -17.06 -5.97
C THR A 156 -2.17 -16.90 -6.84
N SER A 157 -2.69 -15.67 -6.93
CA SER A 157 -3.96 -15.37 -7.61
C SER A 157 -3.85 -15.27 -9.13
N VAL A 158 -2.63 -15.35 -9.68
CA VAL A 158 -2.45 -15.16 -11.12
C VAL A 158 -2.95 -16.35 -11.94
N ASN A 159 -2.94 -17.61 -11.45
CA ASN A 159 -3.44 -18.77 -12.23
C ASN A 159 -3.58 -20.07 -11.39
N GLY A 160 -4.18 -20.04 -10.19
CA GLY A 160 -4.23 -21.25 -9.34
C GLY A 160 -2.83 -21.75 -8.97
N CYS A 161 -1.92 -20.80 -8.74
CA CYS A 161 -0.56 -21.13 -8.38
C CYS A 161 -0.53 -21.42 -6.89
N GLU A 162 -0.48 -22.71 -6.55
CA GLU A 162 -0.37 -23.19 -5.19
C GLU A 162 0.85 -24.09 -5.03
N ASP A 163 1.37 -24.11 -3.81
CA ASP A 163 2.35 -25.10 -3.41
C ASP A 163 1.65 -26.44 -3.22
N THR A 164 2.14 -27.47 -3.91
CA THR A 164 1.56 -28.81 -3.92
C THR A 164 2.17 -29.74 -2.85
N LEU A 165 3.17 -29.27 -2.10
CA LEU A 165 3.84 -30.02 -1.04
C LEU A 165 3.72 -29.31 0.31
N ASP A 166 3.39 -30.06 1.36
CA ASP A 166 3.21 -29.51 2.72
C ASP A 166 4.51 -28.99 3.38
N TYR A 167 5.66 -29.21 2.74
CA TYR A 167 6.99 -28.87 3.28
C TYR A 167 7.75 -27.84 2.44
N CYS A 168 7.05 -27.10 1.56
CA CYS A 168 7.65 -26.04 0.76
C CYS A 168 8.39 -25.01 1.63
N ASP A 169 7.81 -24.55 2.75
CA ASP A 169 8.46 -23.58 3.64
C ASP A 169 9.86 -24.00 4.11
N LYS A 170 10.06 -25.29 4.37
CA LYS A 170 11.33 -25.85 4.87
C LYS A 170 12.38 -25.98 3.79
N MET A 171 11.97 -25.99 2.53
CA MET A 171 12.84 -26.25 1.39
C MET A 171 13.08 -25.02 0.52
N LYS A 172 12.58 -23.84 0.93
CA LYS A 172 12.81 -22.54 0.28
C LYS A 172 14.27 -22.29 -0.17
N PRO A 173 15.33 -22.66 0.58
CA PRO A 173 16.72 -22.45 0.12
C PRO A 173 17.06 -23.20 -1.18
N TYR A 174 16.35 -24.29 -1.48
CA TYR A 174 16.63 -25.17 -2.61
C TYR A 174 15.91 -24.78 -3.90
N CYS A 175 15.10 -23.70 -3.89
CA CYS A 175 14.34 -23.24 -5.05
C CYS A 175 15.19 -22.94 -6.30
N ASN A 176 16.49 -22.70 -6.15
CA ASN A 176 17.42 -22.46 -7.26
C ASN A 176 18.65 -23.39 -7.21
N SER A 177 18.58 -24.47 -6.45
CA SER A 177 19.65 -25.46 -6.38
C SER A 177 19.58 -26.44 -7.55
N GLU A 178 20.72 -26.70 -8.16
CA GLU A 178 20.83 -27.70 -9.22
C GLU A 178 20.33 -29.07 -8.72
N GLY A 179 19.45 -29.72 -9.49
CA GLY A 179 18.80 -30.98 -9.12
C GLY A 179 17.47 -30.85 -8.37
N TYR A 180 17.07 -29.65 -7.95
CA TYR A 180 15.80 -29.40 -7.24
C TYR A 180 14.72 -28.74 -8.13
N GLU A 181 14.83 -28.88 -9.45
CA GLU A 181 13.84 -28.33 -10.40
C GLU A 181 12.42 -28.89 -10.18
N ALA A 182 12.30 -30.16 -9.78
CA ALA A 182 11.02 -30.76 -9.44
C ALA A 182 10.39 -30.09 -8.21
N TYR A 183 11.21 -29.73 -7.22
CA TYR A 183 10.78 -28.98 -6.04
C TYR A 183 10.36 -27.55 -6.41
N LYS A 184 11.15 -26.87 -7.24
CA LYS A 184 10.82 -25.54 -7.79
C LYS A 184 9.49 -25.51 -8.54
N LYS A 185 9.13 -26.62 -9.20
CA LYS A 185 7.84 -26.81 -9.88
C LYS A 185 6.70 -27.15 -8.93
N ALA A 186 6.97 -27.95 -7.90
CA ALA A 186 5.96 -28.38 -6.93
C ALA A 186 5.63 -27.31 -5.89
N CYS A 187 6.56 -26.38 -5.63
CA CYS A 187 6.42 -25.27 -4.70
C CYS A 187 6.53 -23.91 -5.41
N PRO A 188 5.69 -23.62 -6.42
CA PRO A 188 5.87 -22.44 -7.25
C PRO A 188 5.58 -21.13 -6.51
N VAL A 189 4.80 -21.15 -5.43
CA VAL A 189 4.54 -20.00 -4.57
C VAL A 189 5.76 -19.75 -3.69
N THR A 190 6.21 -20.77 -2.94
CA THR A 190 7.39 -20.64 -2.07
C THR A 190 8.65 -20.27 -2.87
N CYS A 191 8.78 -20.80 -4.09
CA CYS A 191 9.90 -20.51 -4.97
C CYS A 191 9.72 -19.27 -5.85
N GLY A 192 8.58 -18.59 -5.77
CA GLY A 192 8.30 -17.36 -6.52
C GLY A 192 8.34 -17.54 -8.03
N THR A 193 7.97 -18.72 -8.53
CA THR A 193 7.97 -19.07 -9.97
C THR A 193 6.59 -19.00 -10.62
N CYS A 194 5.55 -18.68 -9.85
CA CYS A 194 4.23 -18.40 -10.43
C CYS A 194 4.34 -17.28 -11.47
N GLY A 195 3.92 -17.59 -12.71
CA GLY A 195 3.95 -16.67 -13.84
C GLY A 195 4.84 -17.08 -15.03
N SER A 196 5.54 -18.23 -15.00
CA SER A 196 6.45 -18.61 -16.10
C SER A 196 6.08 -19.85 -16.93
N THR A 197 5.03 -20.60 -16.64
CA THR A 197 4.70 -21.78 -17.47
C THR A 197 3.20 -22.09 -17.48
N GLY A 198 2.60 -21.93 -18.66
CA GLY A 198 1.33 -22.56 -19.02
C GLY A 198 0.18 -21.59 -19.18
N ASN A 199 0.02 -21.08 -20.40
CA ASN A 199 -1.32 -20.88 -20.98
C ASN A 199 -2.02 -22.25 -20.97
N THR A 200 -2.62 -22.60 -19.86
CA THR A 200 -3.68 -23.60 -19.80
C THR A 200 -4.85 -22.85 -19.24
N ALA A 201 -5.58 -22.20 -20.14
CA ALA A 201 -6.93 -21.76 -19.85
C ALA A 201 -7.67 -22.95 -19.26
N ASN A 202 -8.03 -22.86 -17.98
CA ASN A 202 -9.03 -23.74 -17.40
C ASN A 202 -10.02 -22.88 -16.65
N GLU A 203 -11.11 -22.63 -17.36
CA GLU A 203 -12.47 -22.53 -16.83
C GLU A 203 -12.61 -21.69 -15.56
N GLY A 204 -12.16 -20.44 -15.64
CA GLY A 204 -13.01 -19.37 -15.13
C GLY A 204 -14.35 -19.52 -15.83
N SER A 205 -15.34 -20.09 -15.11
CA SER A 205 -16.70 -20.23 -15.57
C SER A 205 -17.07 -18.94 -16.30
N ASN A 206 -17.29 -19.03 -17.61
CA ASN A 206 -17.98 -18.04 -18.40
C ASN A 206 -19.48 -18.03 -18.00
N GLY A 207 -19.73 -18.15 -16.70
CA GLY A 207 -21.01 -17.99 -16.06
C GLY A 207 -21.17 -16.50 -15.88
N GLU A 208 -22.13 -15.95 -16.64
CA GLU A 208 -22.67 -14.61 -16.45
C GLU A 208 -22.70 -14.25 -14.97
N CYS A 209 -22.01 -13.17 -14.58
CA CYS A 209 -21.98 -12.82 -13.17
C CYS A 209 -23.39 -12.49 -12.68
N LYS A 210 -23.89 -13.36 -11.81
CA LYS A 210 -25.23 -13.31 -11.26
C LYS A 210 -25.23 -13.85 -9.85
N ASP A 211 -26.21 -13.41 -9.10
CA ASP A 211 -26.50 -13.99 -7.80
C ASP A 211 -27.19 -15.35 -7.99
N ALA A 212 -26.79 -16.33 -7.18
CA ALA A 212 -27.46 -17.62 -7.12
C ALA A 212 -28.80 -17.52 -6.37
N LEU A 213 -28.89 -16.62 -5.39
CA LEU A 213 -30.10 -16.34 -4.62
C LEU A 213 -30.79 -15.08 -5.11
N LYS A 214 -32.13 -15.07 -5.05
CA LYS A 214 -32.96 -13.95 -5.52
C LYS A 214 -32.96 -12.75 -4.56
N ASN A 215 -32.67 -12.96 -3.28
CA ASN A 215 -32.79 -11.96 -2.22
C ASN A 215 -31.42 -11.41 -1.74
N CYS A 216 -30.37 -11.48 -2.55
CA CYS A 216 -29.03 -11.03 -2.18
C CYS A 216 -28.97 -9.55 -1.78
N ILE A 217 -29.86 -8.70 -2.30
CA ILE A 217 -29.98 -7.29 -1.89
C ILE A 217 -30.18 -7.16 -0.37
N SER A 218 -30.94 -8.07 0.25
CA SER A 218 -31.15 -8.05 1.71
C SER A 218 -29.90 -8.43 2.52
N LEU A 219 -28.92 -9.07 1.87
CA LEU A 219 -27.65 -9.49 2.43
C LEU A 219 -26.49 -8.56 2.05
N TYR A 220 -26.78 -7.42 1.41
CA TYR A 220 -25.75 -6.49 0.93
C TYR A 220 -24.80 -6.04 2.05
N ASN A 221 -25.34 -5.76 3.25
CA ASN A 221 -24.50 -5.35 4.38
C ASN A 221 -23.58 -6.50 4.86
N ASN A 222 -23.98 -7.75 4.67
CA ASN A 222 -23.18 -8.92 5.02
C ASN A 222 -22.04 -9.18 4.02
N CYS A 223 -22.01 -8.50 2.87
CA CYS A 223 -20.89 -8.59 1.91
C CYS A 223 -19.57 -8.09 2.50
N ARG A 224 -19.63 -7.27 3.56
CA ARG A 224 -18.48 -6.69 4.29
C ARG A 224 -18.18 -7.43 5.60
N GLU A 225 -18.95 -8.45 5.92
CA GLU A 225 -18.85 -9.17 7.18
C GLU A 225 -18.05 -10.47 6.98
N PRO A 226 -16.88 -10.64 7.62
CA PRO A 226 -16.01 -11.80 7.42
C PRO A 226 -16.73 -13.14 7.64
N GLN A 227 -17.60 -13.24 8.65
CA GLN A 227 -18.38 -14.45 8.92
C GLN A 227 -19.33 -14.85 7.77
N TYR A 228 -19.76 -13.92 6.93
CA TYR A 228 -20.65 -14.18 5.80
C TYR A 228 -19.92 -14.24 4.46
N LEU A 229 -18.63 -13.92 4.42
CA LEU A 229 -17.83 -13.83 3.19
C LEU A 229 -17.93 -15.11 2.34
N LEU A 230 -17.73 -16.29 2.94
CA LEU A 230 -17.86 -17.58 2.24
C LEU A 230 -19.26 -17.77 1.62
N PHE A 231 -20.30 -17.33 2.33
CA PHE A 231 -21.67 -17.44 1.85
C PHE A 231 -21.96 -16.44 0.72
N THR A 232 -21.56 -15.19 0.88
CA THR A 232 -21.86 -14.10 -0.06
C THR A 232 -21.03 -14.21 -1.34
N THR A 233 -19.76 -14.62 -1.25
CA THR A 233 -18.93 -14.93 -2.43
C THR A 233 -19.46 -16.10 -3.25
N LYS A 234 -20.20 -17.04 -2.64
CA LYS A 234 -20.80 -18.14 -3.39
C LYS A 234 -22.16 -17.79 -3.98
N ASN A 235 -23.00 -17.11 -3.20
CA ASN A 235 -24.43 -16.97 -3.51
C ASN A 235 -24.84 -15.59 -4.01
N CYS A 236 -24.06 -14.56 -3.71
CA CYS A 236 -24.40 -13.15 -3.92
C CYS A 236 -23.28 -12.37 -4.62
N ARG A 237 -22.59 -13.04 -5.54
CA ARG A 237 -21.41 -12.51 -6.24
C ARG A 237 -21.63 -11.16 -6.88
N LYS A 238 -22.75 -11.00 -7.59
CA LYS A 238 -23.06 -9.76 -8.31
C LYS A 238 -23.47 -8.65 -7.34
N THR A 239 -24.32 -8.98 -6.37
CA THR A 239 -24.75 -8.00 -5.36
C THR A 239 -23.56 -7.48 -4.54
N CYS A 240 -22.58 -8.34 -4.24
CA CYS A 240 -21.40 -7.99 -3.44
C CYS A 240 -20.18 -7.56 -4.28
N GLY A 241 -20.25 -7.55 -5.61
CA GLY A 241 -19.13 -7.12 -6.46
C GLY A 241 -17.92 -8.07 -6.49
N PHE A 242 -18.11 -9.38 -6.23
CA PHE A 242 -17.07 -10.42 -6.37
C PHE A 242 -16.82 -10.85 -7.83
N CYS A 243 -17.21 -9.97 -8.74
CA CYS A 243 -17.14 -10.01 -10.19
C CYS A 243 -17.40 -8.56 -10.67
#